data_AF-A0A539DZH2-F1
#
_entry.id   AF-A0A539DZH2-F1
#
_cell.length_a   1.000
_cell.length_b   1.000
_cell.length_c   1.000
_cell.angle_alpha   90.00
_cell.angle_beta   90.00
_cell.angle_gamma   90.00
#
_symmetry.space_group_name_H-M   'P 1'
#
loop_
_entity.id
_entity.type
_entity.pdbx_description
1 polymer ?
#
loop_
_entity_poly.entity_id
_entity_poly.type
_entity_poly.pdbx_seq_one_letter_code
_entity_poly.pdbx_strand_id
1 'polypeptide(L)' 'LHSHVANIGDVRSLVIHPASTTHSQLTEQEQLTTGVNPGLVRLSVGLESIDDILADLEAGFRAVKG' A
#
# COMPACT_ATOMS: atom_id res chain seq x y z
N LEU A 1 -4.17 -23.57 10.71
CA LEU A 1 -5.53 -22.98 10.73
C LEU A 1 -5.52 -21.52 11.22
N HIS A 2 -4.47 -20.74 10.92
CA HIS A 2 -4.39 -19.33 11.30
C HIS A 2 -4.00 -18.53 10.07
N SER A 3 -4.79 -17.50 9.76
CA SER A 3 -4.47 -16.46 8.79
C SER A 3 -4.49 -15.13 9.54
N HIS A 4 -3.34 -14.75 10.08
CA HIS A 4 -3.11 -13.45 10.70
C HIS A 4 -2.76 -12.47 9.57
N VAL A 5 -3.75 -11.84 8.96
CA VAL A 5 -3.51 -10.80 7.94
C VAL A 5 -3.59 -9.43 8.61
N ALA A 6 -2.62 -9.15 9.48
CA ALA A 6 -2.39 -7.79 9.95
C ALA A 6 -1.62 -7.05 8.85
N ASN A 7 -2.33 -6.41 7.93
CA ASN A 7 -1.74 -5.64 6.81
C ASN A 7 -1.02 -4.35 7.26
N ILE A 8 -0.86 -4.15 8.57
CA ILE A 8 -0.28 -2.98 9.24
C ILE A 8 0.52 -3.50 10.45
N GLY A 9 1.76 -3.06 10.57
CA GLY A 9 2.60 -3.32 11.76
C GLY A 9 3.45 -4.60 11.72
N ASP A 10 3.73 -5.15 10.53
CA ASP A 10 4.75 -6.19 10.35
C ASP A 10 6.16 -5.59 10.46
N VAL A 11 7.16 -6.42 10.79
CA VAL A 11 8.57 -6.04 10.74
C VAL A 11 9.04 -5.78 9.31
N ARG A 12 8.33 -6.32 8.30
CA ARG A 12 8.56 -6.07 6.89
C ARG A 12 7.66 -4.96 6.35
N SER A 13 8.21 -4.13 5.47
CA SER A 13 7.48 -3.13 4.73
C SER A 13 6.44 -3.77 3.79
N LEU A 14 5.24 -3.19 3.75
CA LEU A 14 4.11 -3.64 2.92
C LEU A 14 3.54 -2.48 2.12
N VAL A 15 3.13 -2.76 0.88
CA VAL A 15 2.44 -1.82 -0.01
C VAL A 15 1.17 -2.45 -0.56
N ILE A 16 0.07 -1.69 -0.57
CA ILE A 16 -1.18 -2.13 -1.19
C ILE A 16 -1.83 -1.01 -2.01
N HIS A 17 -2.67 -1.40 -2.96
CA HIS A 17 -3.59 -0.52 -3.68
C HIS A 17 -5.02 -0.74 -3.11
N PRO A 18 -5.51 0.11 -2.19
CA PRO A 18 -6.74 -0.18 -1.44
C PRO A 18 -7.97 -0.40 -2.32
N ALA A 19 -8.12 0.37 -3.41
CA ALA A 19 -9.25 0.28 -4.33
C ALA A 19 -9.40 -1.11 -4.97
N SER A 20 -8.29 -1.79 -5.30
CA SER A 20 -8.33 -3.16 -5.87
C SER A 20 -8.03 -4.27 -4.86
N THR A 21 -7.89 -3.94 -3.56
CA THR A 21 -7.56 -4.91 -2.52
C THR A 21 -8.52 -4.80 -1.34
N THR A 22 -8.16 -4.05 -0.30
CA THR A 22 -8.91 -4.00 0.96
C THR A 22 -10.31 -3.40 0.83
N HIS A 23 -10.55 -2.58 -0.19
CA HIS A 23 -11.84 -1.93 -0.46
C HIS A 23 -12.45 -2.42 -1.79
N SER A 24 -11.97 -3.53 -2.35
CA SER A 24 -12.41 -4.03 -3.67
C SER A 24 -13.87 -4.49 -3.71
N GLN A 25 -14.51 -4.68 -2.54
CA GLN A 25 -15.92 -5.04 -2.43
C GLN A 25 -16.86 -3.83 -2.52
N LEU A 26 -16.33 -2.62 -2.41
CA LEU A 26 -17.09 -1.37 -2.54
C LEU A 26 -17.14 -0.94 -4.01
N THR A 27 -18.24 -0.29 -4.40
CA THR A 27 -18.32 0.43 -5.67
C THR A 27 -17.34 1.61 -5.68
N GLU A 28 -16.96 2.09 -6.87
CA GLU A 28 -16.06 3.26 -6.99
C GLU A 28 -16.58 4.49 -6.23
N GLN A 29 -17.90 4.72 -6.25
CA GLN A 29 -18.52 5.82 -5.50
C GLN A 29 -18.37 5.65 -3.99
N GLU A 30 -18.58 4.45 -3.47
CA GLU A 30 -18.40 4.13 -2.04
C GLU A 30 -16.93 4.17 -1.61
N GLN A 31 -16.00 3.82 -2.51
CA GLN A 31 -14.56 3.99 -2.23
C GLN A 31 -14.22 5.47 -2.05
N LEU A 32 -14.72 6.34 -2.92
CA LEU A 32 -14.47 7.78 -2.82
C LEU A 32 -15.03 8.37 -1.52
N THR A 33 -16.19 7.92 -1.02
CA THR A 33 -16.76 8.41 0.25
C THR A 33 -15.94 8.00 1.48
N THR A 34 -15.14 6.93 1.37
CA THR A 34 -14.22 6.49 2.43
C THR A 34 -12.82 7.09 2.32
N GLY A 35 -12.60 7.98 1.34
CA GLY A 35 -11.30 8.60 1.07
C GLY A 35 -10.35 7.72 0.25
N VAL A 36 -10.83 6.61 -0.30
CA VAL A 36 -10.07 5.74 -1.20
C VAL A 36 -10.26 6.20 -2.63
N ASN A 37 -9.26 6.89 -3.16
CA ASN A 37 -9.19 7.28 -4.56
C ASN A 37 -8.47 6.21 -5.42
N PRO A 38 -8.75 6.11 -6.74
CA PRO A 38 -8.19 5.06 -7.61
C PRO A 38 -6.66 5.07 -7.75
N GLY A 39 -6.00 6.17 -7.38
CA GLY A 39 -4.53 6.28 -7.38
C GLY A 39 -3.90 6.05 -6.01
N LEU A 40 -4.68 5.70 -4.97
CA LEU A 40 -4.17 5.58 -3.61
C LEU A 40 -3.24 4.39 -3.49
N VAL A 41 -2.01 4.65 -3.07
CA VAL A 41 -1.06 3.62 -2.62
C VAL A 41 -0.87 3.79 -1.12
N ARG A 42 -1.10 2.72 -0.35
CA ARG A 42 -0.92 2.72 1.10
C ARG A 42 0.33 1.94 1.47
N LEU A 43 1.23 2.59 2.21
CA LEU A 43 2.45 1.99 2.74
C LEU A 43 2.29 1.69 4.24
N SER A 44 2.71 0.50 4.66
CA SER A 44 3.01 0.18 6.06
C SER A 44 4.51 -0.02 6.13
N VAL A 45 5.23 0.94 6.72
CA VAL A 45 6.69 0.93 6.78
C VAL A 45 7.15 -0.02 7.89
N GLY A 46 8.02 -0.98 7.53
CA GLY A 46 8.61 -1.95 8.43
C GLY A 46 9.82 -1.41 9.18
N LEU A 47 10.72 -2.30 9.59
CA LEU A 47 11.91 -2.00 10.40
C LEU A 47 13.22 -2.16 9.60
N GLU A 48 13.15 -2.17 8.27
CA GLU A 48 14.33 -2.18 7.41
C GLU A 48 15.18 -0.91 7.58
N SER A 49 16.40 -0.92 7.01
CA SER A 49 17.22 0.29 6.95
C SER A 49 16.49 1.38 6.19
N ILE A 50 16.57 2.61 6.69
CA ILE A 50 15.96 3.76 6.04
C ILE A 50 16.49 3.96 4.61
N ASP A 51 17.78 3.67 4.37
CA ASP A 51 18.40 3.81 3.05
C ASP A 51 17.80 2.82 2.04
N ASP A 52 17.52 1.58 2.47
CA ASP A 52 16.91 0.55 1.62
C ASP A 52 15.46 0.92 1.26
N ILE A 53 14.69 1.43 2.23
CA ILE A 53 13.31 1.87 2.03
C ILE A 53 13.27 3.04 1.02
N LEU A 54 14.15 4.02 1.17
CA LEU A 54 14.21 5.16 0.25
C LEU A 54 14.64 4.73 -1.15
N ALA A 55 15.63 3.85 -1.26
CA ALA A 55 16.10 3.34 -2.55
C ALA A 55 15.00 2.58 -3.31
N ASP A 56 14.19 1.77 -2.61
CA ASP A 56 13.09 1.02 -3.22
C ASP A 56 11.96 1.96 -3.71
N LEU A 57 11.57 2.94 -2.89
CA LEU A 57 10.59 3.95 -3.30
C LEU A 57 11.08 4.78 -4.49
N GLU A 58 12.37 5.16 -4.51
CA GLU A 58 12.95 5.89 -5.65
C GLU A 58 12.91 5.05 -6.92
N ALA A 59 13.24 3.76 -6.84
CA ALA A 59 13.15 2.85 -7.98
C ALA A 59 11.72 2.77 -8.53
N GLY A 60 10.72 2.64 -7.64
CA GLY A 60 9.29 2.66 -8.01
C GLY A 60 8.87 3.97 -8.69
N PHE A 61 9.25 5.12 -8.13
CA PHE A 61 8.93 6.42 -8.72
C PHE A 61 9.63 6.66 -10.07
N ARG A 62 10.88 6.20 -10.24
CA ARG A 62 11.57 6.28 -11.54
C ARG A 62 10.89 5.43 -12.60
N ALA A 63 10.37 4.26 -12.24
CA ALA A 63 9.69 3.36 -13.17
C ALA A 63 8.37 3.94 -13.74
N VAL A 64 7.73 4.86 -13.00
CA VAL A 64 6.46 5.49 -13.42
C VAL A 64 6.62 6.94 -13.89
N LYS A 65 7.81 7.52 -13.72
CA LYS A 65 8.17 8.79 -14.37
C LYS A 65 8.37 8.51 -15.86
N GLY A 66 7.38 8.91 -16.67
CA GLY A 66 7.51 9.01 -18.12
C GLY A 66 8.60 9.98 -18.54
#